data_AF-A0A954Q2P7-F1
#
_entry.id   AF-A0A954Q2P7-F1
#
_cell.length_a   1.000
_cell.length_b   1.000
_cell.length_c   1.000
_cell.angle_alpha   90.00
_cell.angle_beta   90.00
_cell.angle_gamma   90.00
#
_symmetry.space_group_name_H-M   'P 1'
#
loop_
_entity.id
_entity.type
_entity.pdbx_description
1 polymer ?
#
loop_
_entity_poly.entity_id
_entity_poly.type
_entity_poly.pdbx_seq_one_letter_code
_entity_poly.pdbx_strand_id
1 'polypeptide(L)'
;MTRIPLSAADEQSRSQQARLEMSTAEIGLSVRTTNCLEERGIFTVQDLLNCTREDLLSISNFGEKTLDEVFAALESVGFYRPNHSTKSPK
;
A
#
# COMPACT_ATOMS: atom_id res chain seq x y z
N MET A 1 -9.67 -37.11 -3.71
CA MET A 1 -9.40 -35.67 -3.86
C MET A 1 -9.81 -35.00 -2.56
N THR A 2 -8.85 -34.65 -1.71
CA THR A 2 -9.08 -34.16 -0.35
C THR A 2 -9.79 -32.80 -0.42
N ARG A 3 -11.05 -32.74 0.03
CA ARG A 3 -11.75 -31.47 0.32
C ARG A 3 -11.16 -30.93 1.60
N ILE A 4 -10.07 -30.19 1.49
CA ILE A 4 -9.52 -29.43 2.61
C ILE A 4 -10.53 -28.30 2.88
N PRO A 5 -11.15 -28.23 4.06
CA PRO A 5 -11.90 -27.03 4.44
C PRO A 5 -10.87 -25.92 4.60
N LEU A 6 -10.97 -24.89 3.74
CA LEU A 6 -10.24 -23.64 3.94
C LEU A 6 -10.62 -23.14 5.34
N SER A 7 -9.62 -23.07 6.24
CA SER A 7 -9.84 -22.58 7.59
C SER A 7 -10.13 -21.08 7.51
N ALA A 8 -10.89 -20.53 8.45
CA ALA A 8 -11.20 -19.08 8.48
C ALA A 8 -9.92 -18.20 8.44
N ALA A 9 -8.78 -18.74 8.90
CA ALA A 9 -7.48 -18.09 8.79
C ALA A 9 -6.98 -17.94 7.33
N ASP A 10 -7.29 -18.90 6.46
CA ASP A 10 -6.94 -18.86 5.04
C ASP A 10 -7.79 -17.83 4.29
N GLU A 11 -9.07 -17.70 4.63
CA GLU A 11 -9.97 -16.69 4.05
C GLU A 11 -9.51 -15.27 4.39
N GLN A 12 -9.09 -15.05 5.64
CA GLN A 12 -8.57 -13.77 6.09
C GLN A 12 -7.25 -13.42 5.42
N SER A 13 -6.35 -14.41 5.25
CA SER A 13 -5.08 -14.24 4.55
C SER A 13 -5.28 -13.92 3.07
N ARG A 14 -6.21 -14.62 2.40
CA ARG A 14 -6.58 -14.37 1.00
C ARG A 14 -7.19 -12.98 0.81
N SER A 15 -8.01 -12.54 1.75
CA SER A 15 -8.60 -11.20 1.73
C SER A 15 -7.54 -10.12 1.91
N GLN A 16 -6.54 -10.34 2.75
CA GLN A 16 -5.40 -9.42 2.88
C GLN A 16 -4.51 -9.42 1.63
N GLN A 17 -4.21 -10.59 1.07
CA GLN A 17 -3.45 -10.71 -0.18
C GLN A 17 -4.13 -9.99 -1.33
N ALA A 18 -5.44 -10.14 -1.51
CA ALA A 18 -6.18 -9.43 -2.56
C ALA A 18 -6.04 -7.91 -2.44
N ARG A 19 -5.97 -7.38 -1.21
CA ARG A 19 -5.77 -5.94 -0.96
C ARG A 19 -4.32 -5.51 -1.20
N LEU A 20 -3.35 -6.38 -0.93
CA LEU A 20 -1.91 -6.15 -1.16
C LEU A 20 -1.57 -6.15 -2.66
N GLU A 21 -2.22 -7.04 -3.42
CA GLU A 21 -2.08 -7.15 -4.87
C GLU A 21 -2.78 -6.01 -5.62
N MET A 22 -3.56 -5.18 -4.93
CA MET A 22 -4.23 -4.03 -5.54
C MET A 22 -3.21 -3.02 -6.06
N SER A 23 -3.45 -2.53 -7.27
CA SER A 23 -2.51 -1.65 -7.94
C SER A 23 -2.59 -0.22 -7.42
N THR A 24 -1.48 0.50 -7.47
CA THR A 24 -1.39 1.92 -7.11
C THR A 24 -2.33 2.80 -7.96
N ALA A 25 -2.66 2.36 -9.17
CA ALA A 25 -3.66 2.97 -10.05
C ALA A 25 -5.10 2.73 -9.57
N GLU A 26 -5.36 1.62 -8.86
CA GLU A 26 -6.69 1.18 -8.44
C GLU A 26 -7.09 1.76 -7.08
N ILE A 27 -6.11 2.06 -6.22
CA ILE A 27 -6.30 2.75 -4.93
C ILE A 27 -6.61 4.24 -5.05
N GLY A 28 -6.64 4.79 -6.28
CA GLY A 28 -7.05 6.17 -6.54
C GLY A 28 -5.94 7.21 -6.34
N LEU A 29 -4.67 6.86 -6.56
CA LEU A 29 -3.59 7.84 -6.61
C LEU A 29 -3.70 8.74 -7.83
N SER A 30 -3.18 9.96 -7.71
CA SER A 30 -2.99 10.85 -8.85
C SER A 30 -2.04 10.21 -9.87
N VAL A 31 -2.29 10.41 -11.17
CA VAL A 31 -1.44 9.93 -12.28
C VAL A 31 0.03 10.30 -12.08
N ARG A 32 0.31 11.46 -11.47
CA ARG A 32 1.68 11.88 -11.15
C ARG A 32 2.32 10.97 -10.11
N THR A 33 1.59 10.67 -9.05
CA THR A 33 2.01 9.82 -7.95
C THR A 33 2.21 8.38 -8.44
N THR A 34 1.28 7.84 -9.23
CA THR A 34 1.39 6.52 -9.86
C THR A 34 2.64 6.44 -10.74
N ASN A 35 2.84 7.38 -11.67
CA ASN A 35 4.00 7.35 -12.56
C ASN A 35 5.34 7.40 -11.79
N CYS A 36 5.44 8.20 -10.72
CA CYS A 36 6.66 8.25 -9.89
C CYS A 36 6.93 6.93 -9.15
N LEU A 37 5.88 6.24 -8.72
CA LEU A 37 5.98 4.93 -8.06
C LEU A 37 6.36 3.84 -9.07
N GLU A 38 5.73 3.85 -10.25
CA GLU A 38 6.01 2.91 -11.34
C GLU A 38 7.44 3.03 -11.86
N GLU A 39 8.00 4.25 -11.95
CA GLU A 39 9.42 4.46 -12.29
C GLU A 39 10.38 3.82 -11.27
N ARG A 40 9.96 3.69 -10.01
CA ARG A 40 10.71 2.98 -8.97
C ARG A 40 10.46 1.47 -8.96
N GLY A 41 9.56 0.98 -9.80
CA GLY A 41 9.12 -0.41 -9.81
C GLY A 41 8.04 -0.73 -8.76
N ILE A 42 7.35 0.28 -8.23
CA ILE A 42 6.28 0.14 -7.25
C ILE A 42 4.94 0.20 -7.99
N PHE A 43 4.36 -0.96 -8.26
CA PHE A 43 3.07 -1.05 -8.96
C PHE A 43 1.93 -1.38 -8.01
N THR A 44 2.22 -2.10 -6.92
CA THR A 44 1.21 -2.63 -6.00
C THR A 44 1.26 -1.99 -4.61
N VAL A 45 0.17 -2.11 -3.86
CA VAL A 45 0.13 -1.76 -2.43
C VAL A 45 1.18 -2.53 -1.64
N GLN A 46 1.44 -3.79 -2.00
CA GLN A 46 2.51 -4.60 -1.41
C GLN A 46 3.90 -3.97 -1.58
N ASP A 47 4.26 -3.59 -2.79
CA ASP A 47 5.55 -2.95 -3.08
C ASP A 47 5.68 -1.62 -2.33
N LEU A 48 4.57 -0.90 -2.24
CA LEU A 48 4.52 0.37 -1.56
C LEU A 48 4.68 0.19 -0.03
N LEU A 49 4.10 -0.86 0.56
CA LEU A 49 4.33 -1.23 1.96
C LEU A 49 5.77 -1.67 2.23
N ASN A 50 6.42 -2.31 1.27
CA ASN A 50 7.82 -2.72 1.36
C ASN A 50 8.81 -1.55 1.24
N CYS A 51 8.41 -0.46 0.58
CA CYS A 51 9.21 0.76 0.57
C CYS A 51 9.21 1.45 1.93
N THR A 52 10.11 2.41 2.15
CA THR A 52 10.10 3.27 3.34
C THR A 52 9.71 4.71 3.01
N ARG A 53 9.51 5.55 4.03
CA ARG A 53 9.21 6.98 3.81
C ARG A 53 10.40 7.67 3.16
N GLU A 54 11.60 7.34 3.62
CA GLU A 54 12.86 7.88 3.13
C GLU A 54 13.09 7.50 1.67
N ASP A 55 12.74 6.27 1.29
CA ASP A 55 12.74 5.82 -0.10
C ASP A 55 11.82 6.65 -0.98
N LEU A 56 10.58 6.87 -0.54
CA LEU A 56 9.63 7.68 -1.29
C LEU A 56 10.10 9.14 -1.39
N LEU A 57 10.55 9.73 -0.30
CA LEU A 57 11.10 11.11 -0.25
C LEU A 57 12.38 11.28 -1.08
N SER A 58 13.11 10.20 -1.34
CA SER A 58 14.32 10.19 -2.17
C SER A 58 13.99 10.21 -3.67
N ILE A 59 12.74 9.95 -4.07
CA ILE A 59 12.32 10.06 -5.47
C ILE A 59 12.30 11.55 -5.86
N SER A 60 13.07 11.90 -6.90
CA SER A 60 13.00 13.22 -7.51
C SER A 60 11.58 13.40 -8.06
N ASN A 61 10.85 14.41 -7.56
CA ASN A 61 9.40 14.68 -7.76
C ASN A 61 8.43 14.11 -6.71
N PHE A 62 8.89 13.43 -5.67
CA PHE A 62 8.07 13.16 -4.48
C PHE A 62 8.11 14.35 -3.51
N GLY A 63 6.96 14.96 -3.28
CA GLY A 63 6.78 15.98 -2.24
C GLY A 63 5.88 15.49 -1.11
N GLU A 64 5.67 16.34 -0.10
CA GLU A 64 4.71 16.08 0.98
C GLU A 64 3.32 15.72 0.47
N LYS A 65 2.83 16.42 -0.57
CA LYS A 65 1.50 16.13 -1.16
C LYS A 65 1.41 14.72 -1.74
N THR A 66 2.38 14.34 -2.57
CA THR A 66 2.47 13.02 -3.20
C THR A 66 2.55 11.92 -2.15
N LEU A 67 3.31 12.17 -1.09
CA LEU A 67 3.49 11.28 0.05
C LEU A 67 2.21 11.11 0.86
N ASP A 68 1.46 12.20 1.08
CA ASP A 68 0.19 12.19 1.81
C ASP A 68 -0.90 11.46 1.00
N GLU A 69 -0.95 11.63 -0.32
CA GLU A 69 -1.82 10.85 -1.21
C GLU A 69 -1.56 9.34 -1.09
N VAL A 70 -0.28 8.96 -1.06
CA VAL A 70 0.13 7.56 -0.86
C VAL A 70 -0.33 7.02 0.49
N PHE A 71 -0.16 7.79 1.56
CA PHE A 71 -0.61 7.38 2.89
C PHE A 71 -2.14 7.30 2.99
N ALA A 72 -2.86 8.26 2.45
CA ALA A 72 -4.32 8.25 2.41
C ALA A 72 -4.85 7.05 1.61
N ALA A 73 -4.20 6.71 0.49
CA ALA A 73 -4.55 5.54 -0.29
C ALA A 73 -4.31 4.24 0.50
N LEU A 74 -3.17 4.09 1.17
CA LEU A 74 -2.89 2.95 2.06
C LEU A 74 -3.94 2.82 3.18
N GLU A 75 -4.33 3.94 3.79
CA GLU A 75 -5.34 4.01 4.84
C GLU A 75 -6.73 3.59 4.33
N SER A 76 -7.10 3.98 3.11
CA SER A 76 -8.33 3.53 2.43
C SER A 76 -8.35 1.99 2.23
N VAL A 77 -7.19 1.41 1.94
CA VAL A 77 -7.00 -0.05 1.85
C VAL A 77 -6.76 -0.67 3.24
N GLY A 78 -6.93 0.07 4.33
CA GLY A 78 -6.82 -0.43 5.70
C GLY A 78 -5.44 -0.98 6.06
N PHE A 79 -4.39 -0.54 5.36
CA PHE A 79 -3.01 -0.82 5.71
C PHE A 79 -2.37 0.41 6.33
N TYR A 80 -1.96 0.30 7.58
CA TYR A 80 -1.17 1.33 8.25
C TYR A 80 0.29 0.86 8.33
N ARG A 81 1.24 1.68 7.85
CA ARG A 81 2.66 1.40 8.09
C ARG A 81 2.93 1.49 9.61
N PRO A 82 3.52 0.46 10.24
CA PRO A 82 3.74 0.43 11.69
C PRO A 82 4.90 1.32 12.19
N ASN A 83 5.26 2.39 11.47
CA ASN A 83 6.34 3.29 11.86
C ASN A 83 5.96 4.78 11.85
N HIS A 84 4.71 5.07 12.24
CA HIS A 84 4.40 6.36 12.84
C HIS A 84 4.44 6.15 14.35
N SER A 85 5.54 6.53 15.00
CA SER A 85 5.54 6.75 16.44
C SER A 85 4.45 7.79 16.74
N THR A 86 3.30 7.31 17.21
CA THR A 86 2.15 8.11 17.73
C THR A 86 1.49 8.99 16.65
N LYS A 87 0.19 8.96 16.38
CA LYS A 87 -0.98 8.68 17.22
C LYS A 87 -2.11 8.14 16.33
N SER A 88 -2.70 7.03 16.74
CA SER A 88 -4.16 6.85 16.72
C SER A 88 -4.57 6.70 18.18
N PRO A 89 -5.76 7.11 18.67
CA PRO A 89 -6.95 7.49 17.92
C PRO A 89 -7.56 8.87 18.32
N LYS A 90 -8.30 9.51 17.42
CA LYS A 90 -9.69 9.98 17.63
C LYS A 90 -10.24 10.66 16.38
#